data_AF-A0ABD6AG62-F1
#
_entry.id   AF-A0ABD6AG62-F1
#
_cell.length_a   1.000
_cell.length_b   1.000
_cell.length_c   1.000
_cell.angle_alpha   90.00
_cell.angle_beta   90.00
_cell.angle_gamma   90.00
#
_symmetry.space_group_name_H-M   'P 1'
#
loop_
_entity.id
_entity.type
_entity.pdbx_description
1 polymer ?
#
loop_
_entity_poly.entity_id
_entity_poly.type
_entity_poly.pdbx_seq_one_letter_code
_entity_poly.pdbx_strand_id
1 'polypeptide(L)'
;MSYDAESDLKYIESVDDIPLTGPDLWEGDSDAKLDAAETAESKLEADVNDGVVIGDATTLHAKAANAYASYLLFIGPEHPEDALSGQMYGGAGDDTMEFATEVHDVYRSLRSSIEGSDADSSQDTTEFVL
;
A
#
# COMPACT_ATOMS: atom_id res chain seq x y z
N MET A 1 18.68 3.62 -23.77
CA MET A 1 17.27 3.23 -23.85
C MET A 1 16.72 3.55 -22.48
N SER A 2 16.03 4.67 -22.36
CA SER A 2 15.38 5.06 -21.11
C SER A 2 14.15 4.17 -20.98
N TYR A 3 14.23 3.19 -20.10
CA TYR A 3 13.05 2.53 -19.58
C TYR A 3 12.47 3.50 -18.55
N ASP A 4 11.88 4.60 -19.04
CA ASP A 4 10.78 5.21 -18.31
C ASP A 4 9.66 4.17 -18.40
N ALA A 5 9.65 3.23 -17.46
CA ALA A 5 8.43 2.54 -17.13
C ALA A 5 7.46 3.66 -16.74
N GLU A 6 6.58 4.03 -17.65
CA GLU A 6 5.39 4.81 -17.32
C GLU A 6 4.68 3.99 -16.26
N SER A 7 4.96 4.30 -15.00
CA SER A 7 4.40 3.65 -13.84
C SER A 7 2.87 3.71 -14.00
N ASP A 8 2.22 2.55 -14.20
CA ASP A 8 0.75 2.41 -14.31
C ASP A 8 0.04 2.67 -12.97
N LEU A 9 0.76 3.25 -12.00
CA LEU A 9 0.27 3.66 -10.69
C LEU A 9 -0.81 4.72 -10.85
N LYS A 10 -1.94 4.47 -10.19
CA LYS A 10 -3.17 5.26 -10.25
C LYS A 10 -3.37 6.12 -9.00
N TYR A 11 -2.79 5.70 -7.88
CA TYR A 11 -3.03 6.24 -6.55
C TYR A 11 -1.74 6.65 -5.84
N ILE A 12 -0.60 6.04 -6.18
CA ILE A 12 0.73 6.40 -5.66
C ILE A 12 1.42 7.34 -6.65
N GLU A 13 1.74 8.57 -6.23
CA GLU A 13 2.32 9.61 -7.09
C GLU A 13 3.82 9.34 -7.40
N SER A 14 4.55 8.77 -6.45
CA SER A 14 5.93 8.32 -6.63
C SER A 14 6.23 7.12 -5.75
N VAL A 15 7.05 6.19 -6.25
CA VAL A 15 7.62 5.09 -5.47
C VAL A 15 8.55 5.58 -4.34
N ASP A 16 9.05 6.81 -4.44
CA ASP A 16 9.83 7.46 -3.38
C ASP A 16 8.96 7.95 -2.21
N ASP A 17 7.65 8.07 -2.40
CA ASP A 17 6.71 8.50 -1.36
C ASP A 17 6.28 7.34 -0.44
N ILE A 18 6.69 6.10 -0.76
CA ILE A 18 6.38 4.92 0.03
C ILE A 18 7.13 5.04 1.38
N PRO A 19 6.41 5.12 2.53
CA PRO A 19 7.05 5.33 3.81
C PRO A 19 7.85 4.10 4.26
N LEU A 20 9.16 4.26 4.32
CA LEU A 20 10.09 3.26 4.86
C LEU A 20 10.60 3.69 6.24
N THR A 21 10.79 2.74 7.16
CA THR A 21 11.47 2.99 8.43
C THR A 21 12.98 2.94 8.27
N GLY A 22 13.65 3.98 8.80
CA GLY A 22 15.11 4.02 8.85
C GLY A 22 15.75 4.37 7.49
N PRO A 23 17.02 4.01 7.27
CA PRO A 23 17.69 4.22 5.98
C PRO A 23 16.96 3.43 4.88
N ASP A 24 16.82 4.02 3.71
CA ASP A 24 16.17 3.37 2.56
C ASP A 24 16.97 2.14 2.11
N LEU A 25 16.53 0.96 2.54
CA LEU A 25 17.19 -0.30 2.23
C LEU A 25 17.01 -0.71 0.75
N TRP A 26 16.08 -0.05 0.06
CA TRP A 26 15.71 -0.26 -1.33
C TRP A 26 16.24 0.88 -2.22
N GLU A 27 17.19 1.68 -1.73
CA GLU A 27 17.79 2.78 -2.48
C GLU A 27 18.46 2.23 -3.75
N GLY A 28 17.88 2.56 -4.92
CA GLY A 28 18.33 2.07 -6.22
C GLY A 28 17.64 0.80 -6.74
N ASP A 29 16.74 0.20 -5.96
CA ASP A 29 15.87 -0.90 -6.39
C ASP A 29 14.45 -0.41 -6.65
N SER A 30 14.33 0.51 -7.62
CA SER A 30 13.05 1.11 -8.00
C SER A 30 12.07 0.09 -8.57
N ASP A 31 12.55 -1.03 -9.13
CA ASP A 31 11.71 -2.09 -9.68
C ASP A 31 10.94 -2.82 -8.56
N ALA A 32 11.60 -3.13 -7.44
CA ALA A 32 10.92 -3.72 -6.28
C ALA A 32 9.91 -2.76 -5.64
N LYS A 33 10.23 -1.46 -5.56
CA LYS A 33 9.28 -0.45 -5.07
C LYS A 33 8.08 -0.30 -5.99
N LEU A 34 8.29 -0.38 -7.31
CA LEU A 34 7.23 -0.34 -8.31
C LEU A 34 6.31 -1.56 -8.21
N ASP A 35 6.87 -2.77 -8.12
CA ASP A 35 6.09 -4.02 -7.98
C ASP A 35 5.25 -4.03 -6.69
N ALA A 36 5.84 -3.55 -5.59
CA ALA A 36 5.12 -3.38 -4.32
C ALA A 36 3.99 -2.36 -4.44
N ALA A 37 4.22 -1.23 -5.12
CA ALA A 37 3.20 -0.21 -5.35
C ALA A 37 2.05 -0.75 -6.23
N GLU A 38 2.35 -1.40 -7.36
CA GLU A 38 1.34 -1.97 -8.26
C GLU A 38 0.50 -3.06 -7.57
N THR A 39 1.16 -3.92 -6.79
CA THR A 39 0.49 -4.95 -5.99
C THR A 39 -0.41 -4.31 -4.94
N ALA A 40 0.03 -3.23 -4.30
CA ALA A 40 -0.75 -2.52 -3.29
C ALA A 40 -1.98 -1.84 -3.87
N GLU A 41 -1.89 -1.21 -5.03
CA GLU A 41 -3.05 -0.62 -5.71
C GLU A 41 -4.05 -1.70 -6.12
N SER A 42 -3.58 -2.79 -6.71
CA SER A 42 -4.43 -3.93 -7.10
C SER A 42 -5.12 -4.54 -5.88
N LYS A 43 -4.42 -4.61 -4.75
CA LYS A 43 -4.98 -5.10 -3.49
C LYS A 43 -6.02 -4.15 -2.92
N LEU A 44 -5.78 -2.84 -2.98
CA LEU A 44 -6.74 -1.83 -2.56
C LEU A 44 -8.02 -1.94 -3.41
N GLU A 45 -7.90 -1.98 -4.74
CA GLU A 45 -9.04 -2.16 -5.66
C GLU A 45 -9.82 -3.44 -5.32
N ALA A 46 -9.12 -4.55 -5.08
CA ALA A 46 -9.74 -5.82 -4.66
C ALA A 46 -10.49 -5.72 -3.33
N ASP A 47 -10.00 -4.92 -2.39
CA ASP A 47 -10.56 -4.83 -1.05
C ASP A 47 -11.69 -3.81 -0.93
N VAL A 48 -11.65 -2.69 -1.65
CA VAL A 48 -12.64 -1.59 -1.52
C VAL A 48 -13.56 -1.44 -2.72
N ASN A 49 -13.23 -2.03 -3.87
CA ASN A 49 -13.98 -1.84 -5.12
C ASN A 49 -14.07 -3.14 -5.96
N ASP A 50 -14.09 -4.30 -5.31
CA ASP A 50 -14.24 -5.63 -5.94
C ASP A 50 -13.23 -5.93 -7.09
N GLY A 51 -12.06 -5.32 -7.05
CA GLY A 51 -11.00 -5.48 -8.05
C GLY A 51 -11.19 -4.60 -9.28
N VAL A 52 -12.06 -3.59 -9.19
CA VAL A 52 -12.30 -2.59 -10.24
C VAL A 52 -11.52 -1.32 -9.90
N VAL A 53 -11.06 -0.62 -10.95
CA VAL A 53 -10.39 0.68 -10.82
C VAL A 53 -11.31 1.70 -10.13
N ILE A 54 -10.73 2.45 -9.19
CA ILE A 54 -11.42 3.47 -8.40
C ILE A 54 -11.43 4.77 -9.20
N GLY A 55 -12.60 5.18 -9.69
CA GLY A 55 -12.74 6.35 -10.57
C GLY A 55 -12.52 7.69 -9.86
N ASP A 56 -12.97 7.81 -8.61
CA ASP A 56 -12.87 9.03 -7.78
C ASP A 56 -11.92 8.79 -6.59
N ALA A 57 -10.65 8.51 -6.91
CA ALA A 57 -9.64 8.25 -5.90
C ALA A 57 -9.43 9.47 -4.99
N THR A 58 -9.68 9.28 -3.70
CA THR A 58 -9.42 10.28 -2.65
C THR A 58 -8.01 10.12 -2.06
N THR A 59 -7.59 11.09 -1.26
CA THR A 59 -6.33 11.01 -0.50
C THR A 59 -6.26 9.81 0.46
N LEU A 60 -7.40 9.24 0.86
CA LEU A 60 -7.42 8.03 1.70
C LEU A 60 -6.99 6.79 0.91
N HIS A 61 -7.35 6.71 -0.38
CA HIS A 61 -6.94 5.62 -1.26
C HIS A 61 -5.44 5.64 -1.49
N ALA A 62 -4.87 6.82 -1.81
CA ALA A 62 -3.43 7.00 -1.95
C ALA A 62 -2.66 6.59 -0.68
N LYS A 63 -3.16 6.96 0.50
CA LYS A 63 -2.55 6.58 1.78
C LYS A 63 -2.67 5.07 2.07
N ALA A 64 -3.79 4.45 1.71
CA ALA A 64 -3.99 3.02 1.90
C ALA A 64 -3.04 2.23 0.98
N ALA A 65 -2.94 2.61 -0.30
CA ALA A 65 -2.01 2.01 -1.24
C ALA A 65 -0.56 2.13 -0.76
N ASN A 66 -0.12 3.33 -0.35
CA ASN A 66 1.22 3.53 0.20
C ASN A 66 1.50 2.69 1.46
N ALA A 67 0.54 2.59 2.38
CA ALA A 67 0.69 1.80 3.60
C ALA A 67 0.86 0.30 3.28
N TYR A 68 0.11 -0.23 2.31
CA TYR A 68 0.23 -1.63 1.91
C TYR A 68 1.49 -1.89 1.08
N ALA A 69 1.90 -0.95 0.22
CA ALA A 69 3.17 -1.03 -0.50
C ALA A 69 4.35 -1.09 0.47
N SER A 70 4.31 -0.26 1.52
CA SER A 70 5.29 -0.29 2.60
C SER A 70 5.32 -1.66 3.27
N TYR A 71 4.16 -2.18 3.66
CA TYR A 71 4.05 -3.52 4.26
C TYR A 71 4.72 -4.60 3.39
N LEU A 72 4.45 -4.61 2.08
CA LEU A 72 5.07 -5.56 1.14
C LEU A 72 6.59 -5.44 1.10
N LEU A 73 7.12 -4.22 1.13
CA LEU A 73 8.56 -3.97 1.18
C LEU A 73 9.21 -4.41 2.50
N PHE A 74 8.47 -4.63 3.58
CA PHE A 74 9.01 -5.16 4.85
C PHE A 74 8.87 -6.67 5.01
N ILE A 75 7.82 -7.26 4.44
CA ILE A 75 7.49 -8.70 4.62
C ILE A 75 7.73 -9.54 3.36
N GLY A 76 8.15 -8.91 2.27
CA GLY A 76 8.36 -9.54 0.98
C GLY A 76 9.45 -10.62 1.02
N PRO A 77 9.35 -11.65 0.18
CA PRO A 77 10.27 -12.80 0.17
C PRO A 77 11.72 -12.45 -0.24
N GLU A 78 11.97 -11.23 -0.71
CA GLU A 78 13.28 -10.75 -1.21
C GLU A 78 13.68 -9.44 -0.51
N HIS A 79 13.51 -9.34 0.82
CA HIS A 79 14.03 -8.19 1.54
C HIS A 79 15.56 -8.08 1.31
N PRO A 80 16.11 -6.90 0.99
CA PRO A 80 17.53 -6.74 0.67
C PRO A 80 18.46 -7.21 1.81
N GLU A 81 17.98 -7.17 3.06
CA GLU A 81 18.71 -7.73 4.20
C GLU A 81 18.71 -9.27 4.24
N ASP A 82 17.68 -9.94 3.69
CA ASP A 82 17.62 -11.40 3.56
C ASP A 82 18.61 -11.93 2.50
N ALA A 83 18.87 -11.13 1.44
CA ALA A 83 19.85 -11.47 0.41
C ALA A 83 21.31 -11.34 0.91
N LEU A 84 21.58 -10.38 1.79
CA LEU A 84 22.90 -10.15 2.39
C LEU A 84 23.20 -11.12 3.54
N SER A 85 22.16 -11.56 4.24
CA SER A 85 22.25 -12.51 5.34
C SER A 85 22.09 -13.94 4.81
N GLY A 86 23.20 -14.62 4.48
CA GLY A 86 23.23 -16.09 4.37
C GLY A 86 22.84 -16.85 5.67
N GLN A 87 22.22 -16.15 6.62
CA GLN A 87 21.63 -16.64 7.85
C GLN A 87 20.13 -16.36 7.77
N MET A 88 19.34 -17.42 7.79
CA MET A 88 17.94 -17.32 8.21
C MET A 88 17.91 -16.53 9.53
N TYR A 89 17.14 -15.44 9.57
CA TYR A 89 16.85 -14.66 10.78
C TYR A 89 18.08 -13.99 11.43
N GLY A 90 18.38 -12.76 11.01
CA GLY A 90 19.49 -11.97 11.55
C GLY A 90 19.09 -10.56 11.99
N GLY A 91 18.45 -10.40 13.16
CA GLY A 91 18.62 -9.22 14.01
C GLY A 91 17.85 -7.92 13.70
N ALA A 92 17.28 -7.74 12.51
CA ALA A 92 16.38 -6.61 12.20
C ALA A 92 14.89 -6.93 12.44
N GLY A 93 14.58 -8.19 12.80
CA GLY A 93 13.25 -8.80 12.63
C GLY A 93 12.15 -8.45 13.64
N ASP A 94 12.45 -7.78 14.76
CA ASP A 94 11.39 -7.31 15.68
C ASP A 94 10.92 -5.90 15.28
N ASP A 95 11.83 -4.94 15.09
CA ASP A 95 11.47 -3.56 14.73
C ASP A 95 10.86 -3.46 13.33
N THR A 96 11.35 -4.26 12.36
CA THR A 96 10.77 -4.32 11.01
C THR A 96 9.40 -5.01 11.00
N MET A 97 9.20 -6.05 11.81
CA MET A 97 7.88 -6.67 11.94
C MET A 97 6.90 -5.81 12.75
N GLU A 98 7.38 -5.06 13.74
CA GLU A 98 6.58 -4.07 14.47
C GLU A 98 6.11 -2.98 13.51
N PHE A 99 7.02 -2.42 12.69
CA PHE A 99 6.63 -1.44 11.69
C PHE A 99 5.71 -2.02 10.62
N ALA A 100 6.01 -3.22 10.10
CA ALA A 100 5.13 -3.91 9.15
C ALA A 100 3.72 -4.10 9.72
N THR A 101 3.63 -4.47 11.00
CA THR A 101 2.34 -4.59 11.71
C THR A 101 1.65 -3.24 11.80
N GLU A 102 2.37 -2.18 12.15
CA GLU A 102 1.83 -0.81 12.25
C GLU A 102 1.28 -0.32 10.90
N VAL A 103 2.05 -0.41 9.82
CA VAL A 103 1.60 0.06 8.50
C VAL A 103 0.46 -0.80 7.95
N HIS A 104 0.42 -2.08 8.28
CA HIS A 104 -0.70 -2.95 7.94
C HIS A 104 -1.97 -2.62 8.73
N ASP A 105 -1.85 -2.24 10.00
CA ASP A 105 -2.98 -1.77 10.81
C ASP A 105 -3.47 -0.39 10.32
N VAL A 106 -2.56 0.49 9.88
CA VAL A 106 -2.92 1.74 9.19
C VAL A 106 -3.70 1.44 7.91
N TYR A 107 -3.24 0.50 7.07
CA TYR A 107 -3.97 0.07 5.89
C TYR A 107 -5.39 -0.40 6.23
N ARG A 108 -5.54 -1.28 7.23
CA ARG A 108 -6.85 -1.79 7.69
C ARG A 108 -7.77 -0.68 8.17
N SER A 109 -7.22 0.28 8.93
CA SER A 109 -7.97 1.43 9.42
C SER A 109 -8.46 2.32 8.27
N LEU A 110 -7.59 2.61 7.31
CA LEU A 110 -7.91 3.41 6.13
C LEU A 110 -8.96 2.72 5.25
N ARG A 111 -8.79 1.41 5.00
CA ARG A 111 -9.78 0.58 4.30
C ARG A 111 -11.15 0.68 4.97
N SER A 112 -11.23 0.45 6.27
CA SER A 112 -12.49 0.52 7.01
C SER A 112 -13.12 1.92 6.94
N SER A 113 -12.30 2.98 6.91
CA SER A 113 -12.79 4.34 6.75
C SER A 113 -13.33 4.62 5.34
N ILE A 114 -12.72 4.03 4.30
CA ILE A 114 -13.20 4.12 2.92
C ILE A 114 -14.56 3.42 2.81
N GLU A 115 -14.63 2.14 3.20
CA GLU A 115 -15.86 1.34 3.18
C GLU A 115 -16.99 2.00 4.01
N GLY A 116 -16.66 2.59 5.16
CA GLY A 116 -17.61 3.31 6.00
C GLY A 116 -18.10 4.64 5.41
N SER A 117 -17.28 5.32 4.61
CA SER A 117 -17.64 6.58 3.94
C SER A 117 -18.55 6.34 2.72
N ASP A 118 -18.36 5.23 2.01
CA ASP A 118 -19.25 4.81 0.91
C ASP A 118 -20.63 4.35 1.43
N ALA A 119 -20.68 3.74 2.61
CA ALA A 119 -21.93 3.32 3.25
C ALA A 119 -22.80 4.50 3.76
N ASP A 120 -22.20 5.66 4.08
CA ASP A 120 -22.94 6.84 4.53
C ASP A 120 -23.55 7.64 3.35
N SER A 121 -23.00 7.47 2.14
CA SER A 121 -23.50 8.14 0.92
C SER A 121 -24.78 7.49 0.36
N SER A 122 -25.24 6.38 0.93
CA SER A 122 -26.40 5.61 0.45
C SER A 122 -27.65 5.68 1.35
N GLN A 123 -27.73 6.65 2.27
CA GLN A 123 -28.90 6.87 3.14
C GLN A 123 -29.49 8.30 3.04
N ASP A 124 -29.93 8.76 1.87
CA ASP A 124 -30.83 9.94 1.81
C ASP A 124 -31.81 9.92 0.62
N THR A 125 -32.46 8.78 0.35
CA THR A 125 -33.67 8.76 -0.49
C THR A 125 -34.69 7.76 0.07
N THR A 126 -35.25 8.05 1.23
CA THR A 126 -36.61 7.56 1.54
C THR A 126 -37.47 8.78 1.80
N GLU A 127 -37.93 9.34 0.68
CA GLU A 127 -38.97 10.35 0.58
C GLU A 127 -40.16 9.94 1.47
N PHE A 128 -40.40 10.76 2.50
CA PHE A 128 -41.61 10.73 3.31
C PHE A 128 -42.82 10.97 2.41
N VAL A 129 -43.62 9.93 2.16
CA VAL A 129 -44.98 10.10 1.61
C VAL A 129 -45.96 9.83 2.74
N LEU A 130 -46.56 10.92 3.23
CA LEU A 130 -47.70 10.97 4.15
C LEU A 130 -49.00 10.50 3.47
#